data_AF-A0A2G4SPR1-F1
#
_entry.id   AF-A0A2G4SPR1-F1
#
_cell.length_a   1.000
_cell.length_b   1.000
_cell.length_c   1.000
_cell.angle_alpha   90.00
_cell.angle_beta   90.00
_cell.angle_gamma   90.00
#
_symmetry.space_group_name_H-M   'P 1'
#
loop_
_entity.id
_entity.type
_entity.pdbx_description
1 polymer ?
#
loop_
_entity_poly.entity_id
_entity_poly.type
_entity_poly.pdbx_seq_one_letter_code
_entity_poly.pdbx_strand_id
1 'polypeptide(L)'
;KAQTAKKAALKGVHSKSVRKIRTTTHFHRPQTLVLKRAPKYARKSVAHAPRMDQYRIVRQPLNTETAMKKIEEHNTLTFLVDIKANKHQIKDAVKRLYDVEVAKVNTLITPVGYKKAFVRLTADVDALDVANKVRDILYYCIQFIHFFLDWLHLNKINFVNLVRAKTLKGIEKGV
;
A
#
# COMPACT_ATOMS: atom_id res chain seq x y z
N LYS A 1 39.27 -45.57 62.09
CA LYS A 1 38.20 -44.54 62.06
C LYS A 1 38.71 -43.12 62.42
N ALA A 2 39.56 -42.94 63.44
CA ALA A 2 40.07 -41.59 63.82
C ALA A 2 41.01 -40.94 62.78
N GLN A 3 41.91 -41.71 62.14
CA GLN A 3 42.86 -41.17 61.17
C GLN A 3 42.21 -40.70 59.84
N THR A 4 41.12 -41.33 59.41
CA THR A 4 40.35 -40.93 58.23
C THR A 4 39.61 -39.62 58.47
N ALA A 5 39.07 -39.41 59.67
CA ALA A 5 38.43 -38.16 60.09
C ALA A 5 39.43 -37.00 60.16
N LYS A 6 40.65 -37.22 60.69
CA LYS A 6 41.73 -36.22 60.72
C LYS A 6 42.17 -35.78 59.31
N LYS A 7 42.32 -36.72 58.37
CA LYS A 7 42.67 -36.42 56.97
C LYS A 7 41.55 -35.69 56.22
N ALA A 8 40.29 -35.96 56.55
CA ALA A 8 39.13 -35.24 56.01
C ALA A 8 39.04 -33.81 56.56
N ALA A 9 39.31 -33.60 57.86
CA ALA A 9 39.32 -32.27 58.48
C ALA A 9 40.42 -31.34 57.95
N LEU A 10 41.57 -31.90 57.55
CA LEU A 10 42.67 -31.14 56.93
C LEU A 10 42.39 -30.74 55.48
N LYS A 11 41.52 -31.45 54.76
CA LYS A 11 41.08 -31.07 53.42
C LYS A 11 39.89 -30.12 53.54
N GLY A 12 40.15 -28.82 53.43
CA GLY A 12 39.09 -27.80 53.41
C GLY A 12 38.04 -28.04 52.30
N VAL A 13 36.87 -27.41 52.44
CA VAL A 13 35.66 -27.61 51.60
C VAL A 13 35.93 -27.48 50.09
N HIS A 14 36.96 -26.75 49.68
CA HIS A 14 37.40 -26.60 48.29
C HIS A 14 38.72 -27.32 48.01
N SER A 15 38.82 -28.62 48.33
CA SER A 15 40.08 -29.37 48.16
C SER A 15 40.49 -29.62 46.69
N LYS A 16 39.63 -29.34 45.70
CA LYS A 16 39.93 -29.47 44.27
C LYS A 16 39.31 -28.31 43.49
N SER A 17 40.15 -27.47 42.88
CA SER A 17 39.72 -26.50 41.86
C SER A 17 39.66 -27.21 40.51
N VAL A 18 38.46 -27.40 39.97
CA VAL A 18 38.28 -27.97 38.63
C VAL A 18 38.27 -26.82 37.62
N ARG A 19 39.24 -26.82 36.70
CA ARG A 19 39.29 -25.85 35.60
C ARG A 19 38.24 -26.20 34.55
N LYS A 20 37.58 -25.20 33.97
CA LYS A 20 36.67 -25.40 32.82
C LYS A 20 37.48 -25.95 31.64
N ILE A 21 37.17 -27.18 31.24
CA ILE A 21 37.82 -27.83 30.10
C ILE A 21 37.34 -27.13 28.82
N ARG A 22 38.28 -26.65 28.02
CA ARG A 22 38.02 -26.15 26.66
C ARG A 22 38.57 -27.19 25.70
N THR A 23 37.69 -27.80 24.91
CA THR A 23 38.06 -28.83 23.92
C THR A 23 38.53 -28.24 22.59
N THR A 24 38.32 -26.94 22.37
CA THR A 24 38.72 -26.20 21.17
C THR A 24 39.87 -25.24 21.49
N THR A 25 40.79 -25.04 20.54
CA THR A 25 41.86 -24.04 20.61
C THR A 25 41.35 -22.61 20.38
N HIS A 26 40.18 -22.47 19.76
CA HIS A 26 39.55 -21.17 19.51
C HIS A 26 38.75 -20.67 20.71
N PHE A 27 38.92 -19.38 21.01
CA PHE A 27 38.10 -18.66 21.98
C PHE A 27 36.91 -18.02 21.29
N HIS A 28 35.70 -18.51 21.58
CA HIS A 28 34.45 -17.93 21.08
C HIS A 28 33.89 -16.93 22.08
N ARG A 29 33.46 -15.76 21.59
CA ARG A 29 32.71 -14.79 22.40
C ARG A 29 31.46 -15.49 22.94
N PRO A 30 31.23 -15.49 24.27
CA PRO A 30 30.01 -16.06 24.82
C PRO A 30 28.80 -15.26 24.34
N GLN A 31 27.67 -15.93 24.14
CA GLN A 31 26.43 -15.24 23.84
C GLN A 31 26.03 -14.43 25.09
N THR A 32 25.96 -13.12 24.91
CA THR A 32 25.59 -12.17 25.95
C THR A 32 24.15 -11.71 25.74
N LEU A 33 23.48 -11.31 26.83
CA LEU A 33 22.16 -10.69 26.74
C LEU A 33 22.24 -9.38 25.92
N VAL A 34 21.35 -9.22 24.93
CA VAL A 34 21.21 -8.01 24.12
C VAL A 34 19.88 -7.36 24.46
N LEU A 35 19.92 -6.21 25.14
CA LEU A 35 18.71 -5.45 25.49
C LEU A 35 18.07 -4.82 24.25
N LYS A 36 16.74 -4.76 24.22
CA LYS A 36 15.99 -4.02 23.18
C LYS A 36 16.20 -2.51 23.35
N ARG A 37 16.22 -1.77 22.24
CA ARG A 37 16.38 -0.31 22.26
C ARG A 37 15.11 0.35 22.82
N ALA A 38 15.27 1.23 23.81
CA ALA A 38 14.23 2.11 24.36
C ALA A 38 14.72 3.57 24.33
N PRO A 39 14.63 4.27 23.18
CA PRO A 39 15.14 5.64 23.05
C PRO A 39 14.30 6.64 23.84
N LYS A 40 14.94 7.66 24.43
CA LYS A 40 14.26 8.70 25.23
C LYS A 40 13.44 9.68 24.39
N TYR A 41 13.74 9.83 23.11
CA TYR A 41 13.06 10.72 22.18
C TYR A 41 12.80 10.03 20.84
N ALA A 42 11.71 10.40 20.19
CA ALA A 42 11.39 9.90 18.86
C ALA A 42 12.34 10.50 17.82
N ARG A 43 12.74 9.69 16.82
CA ARG A 43 13.59 10.16 15.70
C ARG A 43 12.86 11.08 14.72
N LYS A 44 11.53 10.99 14.67
CA LYS A 44 10.65 11.81 13.84
C LYS A 44 9.48 12.25 14.72
N SER A 45 9.13 13.53 14.62
CA SER A 45 7.99 14.10 15.33
C SER A 45 6.66 13.56 14.80
N VAL A 46 6.56 13.36 13.48
CA VAL A 46 5.34 12.92 12.80
C VAL A 46 5.59 11.65 11.99
N ALA A 47 4.67 10.70 12.07
CA ALA A 47 4.68 9.48 11.27
C ALA A 47 4.33 9.79 9.80
N HIS A 48 4.92 9.05 8.86
CA HIS A 48 4.64 9.25 7.44
C HIS A 48 3.29 8.64 7.05
N ALA A 49 2.40 9.42 6.42
CA ALA A 49 1.12 8.92 5.90
C ALA A 49 1.31 7.87 4.79
N PRO A 50 0.39 6.91 4.58
CA PRO A 50 0.52 5.93 3.51
C PRO A 50 0.58 6.63 2.15
N ARG A 51 1.66 6.42 1.38
CA ARG A 51 1.87 7.04 0.06
C ARG A 51 1.04 6.42 -1.06
N MET A 52 0.57 5.19 -0.86
CA MET A 52 -0.17 4.39 -1.83
C MET A 52 -1.61 4.28 -1.35
N ASP A 53 -2.43 5.21 -1.79
CA ASP A 53 -3.88 5.18 -1.65
C ASP A 53 -4.54 4.55 -2.89
N GLN A 54 -5.84 4.33 -2.81
CA GLN A 54 -6.61 3.59 -3.82
C GLN A 54 -6.62 4.34 -5.16
N TYR A 55 -6.75 5.67 -5.11
CA TYR A 55 -6.76 6.55 -6.29
C TYR A 55 -5.40 6.64 -6.98
N ARG A 56 -4.28 6.55 -6.23
CA ARG A 56 -2.96 6.45 -6.86
C ARG A 56 -2.70 5.08 -7.48
N ILE A 57 -3.20 4.02 -6.85
CA ILE A 57 -3.06 2.65 -7.36
C ILE A 57 -3.74 2.52 -8.71
N VAL A 58 -5.05 2.79 -8.79
CA VAL A 58 -5.84 2.69 -10.02
C VAL A 58 -5.94 4.06 -10.67
N ARG A 59 -5.22 4.26 -11.79
CA ARG A 59 -5.18 5.58 -12.46
C ARG A 59 -6.35 5.79 -13.41
N GLN A 60 -6.53 4.88 -14.36
CA GLN A 60 -7.61 4.96 -15.34
C GLN A 60 -8.00 3.57 -15.87
N PRO A 61 -9.27 3.36 -16.26
CA PRO A 61 -9.65 2.19 -17.06
C PRO A 61 -9.05 2.28 -18.47
N LEU A 62 -8.87 1.13 -19.12
CA LEU A 62 -8.48 1.07 -20.54
C LEU A 62 -9.71 0.76 -21.41
N ASN A 63 -9.93 1.60 -22.41
CA ASN A 63 -11.05 1.55 -23.35
C ASN A 63 -10.64 1.07 -24.75
N THR A 64 -9.50 0.39 -24.89
CA THR A 64 -9.05 -0.17 -26.17
C THR A 64 -9.96 -1.31 -26.63
N GLU A 65 -10.10 -1.54 -27.94
CA GLU A 65 -10.92 -2.63 -28.51
C GLU A 65 -10.63 -3.99 -27.86
N THR A 66 -9.35 -4.32 -27.68
CA THR A 66 -8.93 -5.57 -27.03
C THR A 66 -9.29 -5.65 -25.55
N ALA A 67 -9.45 -4.50 -24.88
CA ALA A 67 -9.92 -4.44 -23.50
C ALA A 67 -11.44 -4.58 -23.44
N MET A 68 -12.18 -4.00 -24.39
CA MET A 68 -13.63 -4.15 -24.50
C MET A 68 -14.03 -5.60 -24.74
N LYS A 69 -13.35 -6.30 -25.67
CA LYS A 69 -13.57 -7.75 -25.90
C LYS A 69 -13.36 -8.58 -24.63
N LYS A 70 -12.39 -8.21 -23.80
CA LYS A 70 -12.09 -8.88 -22.53
C LYS A 70 -13.14 -8.66 -21.44
N ILE A 71 -13.87 -7.55 -21.50
CA ILE A 71 -15.00 -7.28 -20.60
C ILE A 71 -16.13 -8.25 -20.95
N GLU A 72 -16.45 -8.36 -22.24
CA GLU A 72 -17.54 -9.19 -22.77
C GLU A 72 -17.27 -10.69 -22.62
N GLU A 73 -16.11 -11.18 -23.07
CA GLU A 73 -15.84 -12.64 -23.17
C GLU A 73 -15.42 -13.29 -21.85
N HIS A 74 -14.79 -12.51 -20.95
CA HIS A 74 -14.05 -13.08 -19.81
C HIS A 74 -14.41 -12.46 -18.46
N ASN A 75 -15.34 -11.50 -18.43
CA ASN A 75 -15.67 -10.73 -17.23
C ASN A 75 -14.40 -10.12 -16.59
N THR A 76 -13.57 -9.48 -17.41
CA THR A 76 -12.30 -8.88 -16.98
C THR A 76 -12.22 -7.38 -17.27
N LEU A 77 -12.05 -6.59 -16.22
CA LEU A 77 -11.77 -5.16 -16.31
C LEU A 77 -10.28 -4.94 -16.51
N THR A 78 -9.93 -4.01 -17.40
CA THR A 78 -8.53 -3.65 -17.64
C THR A 78 -8.24 -2.24 -17.15
N PHE A 79 -7.25 -2.09 -16.28
CA PHE A 79 -6.84 -0.80 -15.72
C PHE A 79 -5.39 -0.48 -16.04
N LEU A 80 -5.09 0.80 -16.09
CA LEU A 80 -3.75 1.35 -15.99
C LEU A 80 -3.47 1.72 -14.53
N VAL A 81 -2.35 1.25 -14.02
CA VAL A 81 -2.01 1.17 -12.60
C VAL A 81 -0.59 1.71 -12.38
N ASP A 82 -0.31 2.19 -11.17
CA ASP A 82 1.06 2.54 -10.77
C ASP A 82 2.03 1.35 -10.82
N ILE A 83 3.27 1.60 -11.27
CA ILE A 83 4.33 0.60 -11.41
C ILE A 83 4.67 -0.06 -10.06
N LYS A 84 4.53 0.67 -8.95
CA LYS A 84 4.85 0.17 -7.61
C LYS A 84 3.73 -0.65 -6.98
N ALA A 85 2.54 -0.69 -7.58
CA ALA A 85 1.39 -1.38 -6.99
C ALA A 85 1.51 -2.92 -7.10
N ASN A 86 1.27 -3.62 -6.00
CA ASN A 86 1.23 -5.07 -5.95
C ASN A 86 -0.17 -5.61 -6.31
N LYS A 87 -0.28 -6.88 -6.71
CA LYS A 87 -1.57 -7.51 -7.08
C LYS A 87 -2.60 -7.43 -5.95
N HIS A 88 -2.18 -7.60 -4.69
CA HIS A 88 -3.05 -7.48 -3.51
C HIS A 88 -3.61 -6.06 -3.37
N GLN A 89 -2.76 -5.04 -3.53
CA GLN A 89 -3.18 -3.64 -3.45
C GLN A 89 -4.16 -3.27 -4.56
N ILE A 90 -3.95 -3.79 -5.78
CA ILE A 90 -4.87 -3.59 -6.91
C ILE A 90 -6.22 -4.25 -6.61
N LYS A 91 -6.20 -5.48 -6.07
CA LYS A 91 -7.41 -6.21 -5.67
C LYS A 91 -8.23 -5.41 -4.66
N ASP A 92 -7.57 -4.92 -3.61
CA ASP A 92 -8.22 -4.15 -2.54
C ASP A 92 -8.70 -2.77 -3.03
N ALA A 93 -7.94 -2.11 -3.90
CA ALA A 93 -8.32 -0.82 -4.46
C ALA A 93 -9.55 -0.93 -5.36
N VAL A 94 -9.59 -1.92 -6.25
CA VAL A 94 -10.75 -2.15 -7.12
C VAL A 94 -11.98 -2.53 -6.29
N LYS A 95 -11.81 -3.35 -5.24
CA LYS A 95 -12.90 -3.72 -4.34
C LYS A 95 -13.50 -2.51 -3.64
N ARG A 96 -12.69 -1.56 -3.18
CA ARG A 96 -13.16 -0.37 -2.45
C ARG A 96 -13.67 0.76 -3.34
N LEU A 97 -13.14 0.90 -4.55
CA LEU A 97 -13.51 2.00 -5.45
C LEU A 97 -14.81 1.72 -6.19
N TYR A 98 -15.07 0.46 -6.52
CA TYR A 98 -16.20 0.07 -7.36
C TYR A 98 -17.16 -0.89 -6.66
N ASP A 99 -16.89 -1.24 -5.38
CA ASP A 99 -17.69 -2.18 -4.58
C ASP A 99 -17.86 -3.57 -5.24
N VAL A 100 -16.81 -4.06 -5.90
CA VAL A 100 -16.83 -5.33 -6.64
C VAL A 100 -15.90 -6.37 -6.06
N GLU A 101 -16.33 -7.62 -6.05
CA GLU A 101 -15.49 -8.75 -5.69
C GLU A 101 -14.60 -9.20 -6.85
N VAL A 102 -13.30 -9.29 -6.57
CA VAL A 102 -12.27 -9.66 -7.55
C VAL A 102 -11.85 -11.11 -7.35
N ALA A 103 -11.97 -11.92 -8.39
CA ALA A 103 -11.47 -13.30 -8.40
C ALA A 103 -9.93 -13.32 -8.47
N LYS A 104 -9.34 -12.78 -9.55
CA LYS A 104 -7.89 -12.78 -9.78
C LYS A 104 -7.39 -11.51 -10.48
N VAL A 105 -6.12 -11.19 -10.27
CA VAL A 105 -5.45 -10.05 -10.90
C VAL A 105 -4.18 -10.50 -11.62
N ASN A 106 -4.10 -10.19 -12.91
CA ASN A 106 -2.91 -10.38 -13.74
C ASN A 106 -2.34 -8.99 -14.08
N THR A 107 -1.02 -8.85 -14.12
CA THR A 107 -0.37 -7.56 -14.38
C THR A 107 0.78 -7.72 -15.36
N LEU A 108 0.98 -6.72 -16.21
CA LEU A 108 2.17 -6.56 -17.06
C LEU A 108 2.64 -5.11 -17.02
N ILE A 109 3.91 -4.88 -17.36
CA ILE A 109 4.43 -3.54 -17.59
C ILE A 109 4.40 -3.29 -19.10
N THR A 110 3.84 -2.14 -19.48
CA THR A 110 3.71 -1.70 -20.88
C THR A 110 5.01 -0.99 -21.28
N PRO A 111 5.46 -1.04 -22.54
CA PRO A 111 6.69 -0.34 -22.98
C PRO A 111 6.65 1.18 -22.76
N VAL A 112 5.45 1.77 -22.65
CA VAL A 112 5.24 3.19 -22.32
C VAL A 112 5.60 3.54 -20.87
N GLY A 113 5.83 2.53 -20.01
CA GLY A 113 6.22 2.71 -18.61
C GLY A 113 5.05 2.68 -17.62
N TYR A 114 3.87 2.23 -18.03
CA TYR A 114 2.73 2.04 -17.13
C TYR A 114 2.47 0.56 -16.85
N LYS A 115 1.98 0.23 -15.65
CA LYS A 115 1.52 -1.13 -15.35
C LYS A 115 0.09 -1.29 -15.85
N LYS A 116 -0.17 -2.32 -16.64
CA LYS A 116 -1.52 -2.73 -17.05
C LYS A 116 -1.98 -3.88 -16.16
N ALA A 117 -3.17 -3.78 -15.60
CA ALA A 117 -3.77 -4.81 -14.76
C ALA A 117 -5.04 -5.35 -15.42
N PHE A 118 -5.11 -6.67 -15.58
CA PHE A 118 -6.32 -7.41 -15.94
C PHE A 118 -6.93 -7.96 -14.67
N VAL A 119 -8.14 -7.52 -14.35
CA VAL A 119 -8.84 -7.82 -13.10
C VAL A 119 -10.07 -8.63 -13.46
N ARG A 120 -10.06 -9.92 -13.12
CA ARG A 120 -11.21 -10.81 -13.31
C ARG A 120 -12.13 -10.68 -12.11
N LEU A 121 -13.40 -10.40 -12.37
CA LEU A 121 -14.44 -10.32 -11.34
C LEU A 121 -14.96 -11.72 -10.99
N THR A 122 -15.72 -11.82 -9.90
CA THR A 122 -16.53 -13.02 -9.62
C THR A 122 -17.70 -13.11 -10.59
N ALA A 123 -18.32 -14.29 -10.70
CA ALA A 123 -19.44 -14.50 -11.62
C ALA A 123 -20.73 -13.78 -11.19
N ASP A 124 -20.79 -13.30 -9.94
CA ASP A 124 -21.97 -12.67 -9.35
C ASP A 124 -22.21 -11.25 -9.89
N VAL A 125 -21.16 -10.62 -10.44
CA VAL A 125 -21.21 -9.25 -10.96
C VAL A 125 -20.72 -9.24 -12.41
N ASP A 126 -21.50 -8.63 -13.29
CA ASP A 126 -21.10 -8.43 -14.67
C ASP A 126 -20.17 -7.21 -14.81
N ALA A 127 -19.00 -7.42 -15.44
CA ALA A 127 -18.05 -6.36 -15.74
C ALA A 127 -18.63 -5.30 -16.68
N LEU A 128 -19.60 -5.64 -17.54
CA LEU A 128 -20.19 -4.67 -18.46
C LEU A 128 -20.93 -3.56 -17.70
N ASP A 129 -21.72 -3.93 -16.70
CA ASP A 129 -22.46 -2.99 -15.86
C ASP A 129 -21.53 -2.10 -15.04
N VAL A 130 -20.45 -2.68 -14.50
CA VAL A 130 -19.43 -1.93 -13.75
C VAL A 130 -18.70 -0.97 -14.69
N ALA A 131 -18.35 -1.41 -15.90
CA ALA A 131 -17.69 -0.57 -16.88
C ALA A 131 -18.55 0.62 -17.32
N ASN A 132 -19.86 0.41 -17.49
CA ASN A 132 -20.80 1.47 -17.79
C ASN A 132 -20.89 2.49 -16.65
N LYS A 133 -20.97 2.05 -15.39
CA LYS A 133 -20.94 2.96 -14.22
C LYS A 133 -19.66 3.80 -14.18
N VAL A 134 -18.51 3.19 -14.44
CA VAL A 134 -17.23 3.90 -14.48
C VAL A 134 -17.17 4.88 -15.66
N ARG A 135 -17.68 4.46 -16.83
CA ARG A 135 -17.74 5.29 -18.03
C ARG A 135 -18.65 6.50 -17.81
N ASP A 136 -19.82 6.33 -17.23
CA ASP A 136 -20.76 7.42 -16.99
C ASP A 136 -20.14 8.49 -16.10
N ILE A 137 -19.44 8.11 -15.01
CA ILE A 137 -18.72 9.05 -14.14
C ILE A 137 -17.66 9.85 -14.91
N LEU A 138 -16.92 9.20 -15.82
CA LEU A 138 -15.92 9.86 -16.66
C LEU A 138 -16.55 10.79 -17.70
N TYR A 139 -17.65 10.39 -18.34
CA TYR A 139 -18.36 11.19 -19.33
C TYR A 139 -19.06 12.39 -18.70
N TYR A 140 -19.73 12.26 -17.55
CA TYR A 140 -20.35 13.40 -16.87
C TYR A 140 -19.34 14.46 -16.46
N CYS A 141 -18.14 14.08 -16.04
CA CYS A 141 -17.11 15.05 -15.66
C CYS A 141 -16.55 15.81 -16.87
N ILE A 142 -16.29 15.12 -17.98
CA ILE A 142 -15.82 15.75 -19.23
C ILE A 142 -16.93 16.62 -19.85
N GLN A 143 -18.16 16.13 -19.91
CA GLN A 143 -19.33 16.85 -20.44
C GLN A 143 -19.62 18.10 -19.58
N PHE A 144 -19.49 18.03 -18.25
CA PHE A 144 -19.67 19.18 -17.37
C PHE A 144 -18.58 20.23 -17.58
N ILE A 145 -17.32 19.82 -17.78
CA ILE A 145 -16.23 20.74 -18.10
C ILE A 145 -16.45 21.37 -19.49
N HIS A 146 -16.82 20.58 -20.50
CA HIS A 146 -17.08 21.09 -21.85
C HIS A 146 -18.27 22.06 -21.86
N PHE A 147 -19.38 21.69 -21.23
CA PHE A 147 -20.57 22.54 -21.08
C PHE A 147 -20.27 23.81 -20.29
N PHE A 148 -19.43 23.73 -19.25
CA PHE A 148 -19.02 24.89 -18.48
C PHE A 148 -18.08 25.82 -19.27
N LEU A 149 -17.15 25.27 -20.05
CA LEU A 149 -16.30 26.04 -20.97
C LEU A 149 -17.11 26.69 -22.10
N ASP A 150 -18.07 25.97 -22.67
CA ASP A 150 -18.99 26.47 -23.70
C ASP A 150 -19.89 27.58 -23.13
N TRP A 151 -20.42 27.41 -21.91
CA TRP A 151 -21.19 28.45 -21.20
C TRP A 151 -20.35 29.70 -20.86
N LEU A 152 -19.08 29.52 -20.46
CA LEU A 152 -18.13 30.60 -20.23
C LEU A 152 -17.82 31.37 -21.53
N HIS A 153 -17.63 30.65 -22.63
CA HIS A 153 -17.36 31.21 -23.94
C HIS A 153 -18.57 31.99 -24.49
N LEU A 154 -19.78 31.46 -24.32
CA LEU A 154 -21.04 32.09 -24.75
C LEU A 154 -21.38 33.36 -23.94
N ASN A 155 -21.00 33.43 -22.66
CA ASN A 155 -21.27 34.59 -21.81
C ASN A 155 -20.12 35.63 -21.77
N LYS A 156 -19.03 35.43 -22.52
CA LYS A 156 -17.83 36.30 -22.50
C LYS A 156 -17.33 36.62 -21.08
N ILE A 157 -17.42 35.65 -20.17
CA ILE A 157 -16.95 35.82 -18.79
C ILE A 157 -15.47 35.46 -18.75
N ASN A 158 -14.61 36.41 -18.35
CA ASN A 158 -13.21 36.09 -18.08
C ASN A 158 -13.11 35.10 -16.91
N PHE A 159 -12.50 33.93 -17.14
CA PHE A 159 -12.35 32.86 -16.16
C PHE A 159 -11.76 33.34 -14.82
N VAL A 160 -10.88 34.34 -14.87
CA VAL A 160 -10.28 35.02 -13.72
C VAL A 160 -11.34 35.68 -12.81
N ASN A 161 -12.35 36.31 -13.38
CA ASN A 161 -13.42 36.97 -12.62
C ASN A 161 -14.39 35.96 -11.99
N LEU A 162 -14.59 34.81 -12.63
CA LEU A 162 -15.46 33.74 -12.12
C LEU A 162 -14.81 32.97 -10.95
N VAL A 163 -13.51 32.69 -11.02
CA VAL A 163 -12.75 32.09 -9.91
C VAL A 163 -12.71 33.05 -8.72
N ARG A 164 -12.53 34.36 -8.96
CA ARG A 164 -12.55 35.40 -7.93
C ARG A 164 -13.93 35.56 -7.27
N ALA A 165 -15.02 35.38 -8.02
CA ALA A 165 -16.38 35.40 -7.47
C ALA A 165 -16.73 34.16 -6.62
N LYS A 166 -16.17 32.99 -6.94
CA LYS A 166 -16.37 31.75 -6.15
C LYS A 166 -15.57 31.76 -4.85
N THR A 167 -14.35 32.29 -4.83
CA THR A 167 -13.56 32.43 -3.60
C THR A 167 -14.19 33.44 -2.63
N LEU A 168 -14.75 34.55 -3.13
CA LEU A 168 -15.45 35.54 -2.30
C LEU A 168 -16.73 34.98 -1.64
N LYS A 169 -17.54 34.21 -2.37
CA LYS A 169 -18.73 33.53 -1.80
C LYS A 169 -18.40 32.41 -0.80
N GLY A 170 -17.23 31.79 -0.91
CA GLY A 170 -16.75 30.78 0.04
C GLY A 170 -16.26 31.39 1.36
N ILE A 171 -15.80 32.65 1.33
CA ILE A 171 -15.36 33.40 2.52
C ILE A 171 -16.56 33.95 3.31
N GLU A 172 -17.64 34.37 2.63
CA GLU A 172 -18.87 34.88 3.30
C GLU A 172 -19.70 33.80 4.02
N LYS A 173 -19.53 32.52 3.70
CA LYS A 173 -20.26 31.39 4.34
C LYS A 173 -19.43 30.64 5.39
N GLY A 174 -18.30 31.22 5.81
CA GLY A 174 -17.36 30.63 6.76
C GLY A 174 -17.16 31.48 8.00
N VAL A 175 -18.25 31.80 8.69
CA VAL A 175 -18.33 31.98 10.16
C VAL A 175 -19.57 31.21 10.63
#